data_AF-A0A2V6T626-F1
#
_entry.id   AF-A0A2V6T626-F1
#
_cell.length_a   1.000
_cell.length_b   1.000
_cell.length_c   1.000
_cell.angle_alpha   90.00
_cell.angle_beta   90.00
_cell.angle_gamma   90.00
#
_symmetry.space_group_name_H-M   'P 1'
#
loop_
_entity.id
_entity.type
_entity.pdbx_description
1 polymer ?
#
loop_
_entity_poly.entity_id
_entity_poly.type
_entity_poly.pdbx_seq_one_letter_code
_entity_poly.pdbx_strand_id
1 'polypeptide(L)'
;MRTEALSRRARRSSVQWSEHRLRTWAKRCPGVVTSLREGGDELLTFFLFPKAQWKTLRTTNTIERLHEEFRRRVKTQGSLPTKDAALVLLFSLVASGQIKLRRIDGWRKIAPMLSQRNTVAA
;
A
#
# COMPACT_ATOMS: atom_id res chain seq x y z
N MET A 1 19.14 3.51 15.58
CA MET A 1 19.93 2.31 15.95
C MET A 1 19.11 1.03 16.20
N ARG A 2 18.33 0.83 17.29
CA ARG A 2 17.61 -0.46 17.53
C ARG A 2 16.48 -0.78 16.52
N THR A 3 15.78 0.24 16.02
CA THR A 3 14.67 0.08 15.05
C THR A 3 15.16 -0.28 13.65
N GLU A 4 16.33 0.19 13.24
CA GLU A 4 16.93 -0.08 11.92
C GLU A 4 17.53 -1.47 11.81
N ALA A 5 18.11 -2.00 12.89
CA ALA A 5 18.60 -3.37 12.91
C ALA A 5 17.46 -4.39 12.76
N LEU A 6 16.32 -4.12 13.40
CA LEU A 6 15.11 -4.94 13.31
C LEU A 6 14.44 -4.85 11.93
N SER A 7 14.40 -3.66 11.31
CA SER A 7 13.86 -3.50 9.95
C SER A 7 14.74 -4.19 8.90
N ARG A 8 16.08 -4.06 9.01
CA ARG A 8 17.04 -4.74 8.12
C ARG A 8 16.98 -6.25 8.24
N ARG A 9 16.83 -6.79 9.46
CA ARG A 9 16.65 -8.23 9.69
C ARG A 9 15.33 -8.73 9.11
N ALA A 10 14.23 -7.99 9.35
CA ALA A 10 12.92 -8.33 8.81
C ALA A 10 12.92 -8.33 7.28
N ARG A 11 13.52 -7.32 6.64
CA ARG A 11 13.67 -7.26 5.19
C ARG A 11 14.45 -8.46 4.65
N ARG A 12 15.59 -8.78 5.28
CA ARG A 12 16.44 -9.92 4.88
C ARG A 12 15.69 -11.25 4.98
N SER A 13 14.95 -11.48 6.07
CA SER A 13 14.09 -12.67 6.20
C SER A 13 12.96 -12.72 5.17
N SER A 14 12.40 -11.56 4.79
CA SER A 14 11.32 -11.49 3.80
C SER A 14 11.81 -11.72 2.37
N VAL A 15 13.00 -11.23 2.02
CA VAL A 15 13.65 -11.53 0.73
C VAL A 15 13.90 -13.03 0.61
N GLN A 16 14.47 -13.66 1.64
CA GLN A 16 14.71 -15.11 1.66
C GLN A 16 13.42 -15.93 1.55
N TRP A 17 12.36 -15.51 2.24
CA TRP A 17 11.04 -16.15 2.11
C TRP A 17 10.48 -16.01 0.69
N SER A 18 10.68 -14.85 0.04
CA SER A 18 10.21 -14.60 -1.32
C SER A 18 10.90 -15.53 -2.31
N GLU A 19 12.21 -15.71 -2.23
CA GLU A 19 12.99 -16.60 -3.10
C GLU A 19 12.52 -18.06 -3.02
N HIS A 20 12.23 -18.54 -1.80
CA HIS A 20 11.71 -19.90 -1.61
C HIS A 20 10.35 -20.08 -2.30
N ARG A 21 9.42 -19.12 -2.12
CA ARG A 21 8.11 -19.17 -2.78
C ARG A 21 8.19 -19.04 -4.29
N LEU A 22 9.09 -18.21 -4.81
CA LEU A 22 9.25 -18.02 -6.26
C LEU A 22 9.56 -19.35 -6.96
N ARG A 23 10.30 -20.26 -6.31
CA ARG A 23 10.56 -21.62 -6.85
C ARG A 23 9.28 -22.45 -6.99
N THR A 24 8.37 -22.35 -6.02
CA THR A 24 7.07 -23.04 -6.08
C THR A 24 6.17 -22.47 -7.18
N TRP A 25 6.12 -21.14 -7.30
CA TRP A 25 5.24 -20.46 -8.26
C TRP A 25 5.79 -20.45 -9.69
N ALA A 26 7.10 -20.62 -9.88
CA ALA A 26 7.73 -20.67 -11.21
C ALA A 26 7.12 -21.74 -12.12
N LYS A 27 6.74 -22.90 -11.57
CA LYS A 27 6.12 -23.98 -12.33
C LYS A 27 4.63 -23.74 -12.64
N ARG A 28 3.91 -23.01 -11.78
CA ARG A 28 2.45 -22.86 -11.87
C ARG A 28 2.04 -21.58 -12.62
N CYS A 29 2.74 -20.47 -12.34
CA CYS A 29 2.44 -19.16 -12.91
C CYS A 29 3.75 -18.35 -13.06
N PRO A 30 4.49 -18.49 -14.18
CA PRO A 30 5.76 -17.78 -14.37
C PRO A 30 5.59 -16.25 -14.36
N GLY A 31 4.46 -15.72 -14.84
CA GLY A 31 4.19 -14.28 -14.82
C GLY A 31 4.14 -13.67 -13.41
N VAL A 32 3.69 -14.43 -12.40
CA VAL A 32 3.73 -14.00 -10.99
C VAL A 32 5.17 -13.85 -10.51
N VAL A 33 6.05 -14.77 -10.93
CA VAL A 33 7.48 -14.71 -10.57
C VAL A 33 8.15 -13.51 -11.22
N THR A 34 7.85 -13.23 -12.49
CA THR A 34 8.35 -12.04 -13.19
C THR A 34 7.91 -10.77 -12.49
N SER A 35 6.62 -10.61 -12.22
CA SER A 35 6.08 -9.43 -11.55
C SER A 35 6.65 -9.22 -10.13
N LEU A 36 6.83 -10.30 -9.36
CA LEU A 36 7.46 -10.22 -8.03
C LEU A 36 8.95 -9.87 -8.09
N ARG A 37 9.67 -10.29 -9.15
CA ARG A 37 11.07 -9.90 -9.33
C ARG A 37 11.20 -8.44 -9.73
N GLU A 38 10.30 -7.96 -10.59
CA GLU A 38 10.28 -6.58 -11.06
C GLU A 38 9.88 -5.60 -9.94
N GLY A 39 8.78 -5.87 -9.23
CA GLY A 39 8.23 -4.97 -8.21
C GLY A 39 8.60 -5.32 -6.77
N GLY A 40 9.41 -6.35 -6.54
CA GLY A 40 9.67 -6.91 -5.20
C GLY A 40 10.32 -5.93 -4.23
N ASP A 41 11.29 -5.15 -4.71
CA ASP A 41 11.99 -4.18 -3.87
C ASP A 41 11.08 -3.03 -3.39
N GLU A 42 10.20 -2.56 -4.27
CA GLU A 42 9.16 -1.58 -3.95
C GLU A 42 8.14 -2.18 -2.99
N LEU A 43 7.67 -3.40 -3.25
CA LEU A 43 6.72 -4.12 -2.40
C LEU A 43 7.24 -4.31 -0.98
N LEU A 44 8.55 -4.51 -0.80
CA LEU A 44 9.19 -4.72 0.50
C LEU A 44 9.63 -3.41 1.18
N THR A 45 9.38 -2.25 0.58
CA THR A 45 9.78 -0.94 1.14
C THR A 45 9.07 -0.62 2.46
N PHE A 46 7.87 -1.18 2.70
CA PHE A 46 7.14 -0.96 3.96
C PHE A 46 7.90 -1.46 5.20
N PHE A 47 8.86 -2.39 5.06
CA PHE A 47 9.69 -2.85 6.17
C PHE A 47 10.60 -1.75 6.74
N LEU A 48 10.86 -0.69 5.98
CA LEU A 48 11.64 0.47 6.42
C LEU A 48 10.85 1.38 7.39
N PHE A 49 9.54 1.19 7.51
CA PHE A 49 8.67 1.94 8.41
C PHE A 49 8.55 1.23 9.76
N PRO A 50 8.05 1.90 10.82
CA PRO A 50 7.85 1.29 12.12
C PRO A 50 6.87 0.13 12.03
N LYS A 51 7.11 -0.92 12.82
CA LYS A 51 6.25 -2.12 12.86
C LYS A 51 4.76 -1.82 13.07
N ALA A 52 4.44 -0.76 13.80
CA ALA A 52 3.07 -0.30 14.01
C ALA A 52 2.34 0.03 12.68
N GLN A 53 3.06 0.53 11.67
CA GLN A 53 2.51 0.93 10.38
C GLN A 53 2.39 -0.22 9.38
N TRP A 54 3.11 -1.33 9.58
CA TRP A 54 3.19 -2.43 8.61
C TRP A 54 1.82 -3.00 8.25
N LYS A 55 0.91 -3.11 9.23
CA LYS A 55 -0.44 -3.62 8.99
C LYS A 55 -1.20 -2.73 7.99
N THR A 56 -1.14 -1.41 8.16
CA THR A 56 -1.81 -0.45 7.27
C THR A 56 -1.13 -0.38 5.91
N LEU A 57 0.22 -0.44 5.86
CA LEU A 57 0.96 -0.32 4.60
C LEU A 57 0.87 -1.56 3.70
N ARG A 58 0.77 -2.76 4.28
CA ARG A 58 0.73 -4.02 3.52
C ARG A 58 -0.65 -4.40 2.97
N THR A 59 -1.72 -3.73 3.42
CA THR A 59 -3.11 -4.10 3.10
C THR A 59 -3.68 -3.15 2.06
N THR A 60 -4.36 -3.71 1.07
CA THR A 60 -5.09 -2.99 0.03
C THR A 60 -6.55 -2.74 0.39
N ASN A 61 -7.03 -3.20 1.55
CA ASN A 61 -8.44 -3.18 1.93
C ASN A 61 -9.08 -1.79 1.83
N THR A 62 -8.36 -0.73 2.22
CA THR A 62 -8.90 0.64 2.15
C THR A 62 -9.11 1.08 0.71
N ILE A 63 -8.17 0.76 -0.18
CA ILE A 63 -8.21 1.09 -1.60
C ILE A 63 -9.28 0.23 -2.30
N GLU A 64 -9.35 -1.05 -1.97
CA GLU A 64 -10.37 -1.97 -2.49
C GLU A 64 -11.79 -1.51 -2.15
N ARG A 65 -12.03 -1.14 -0.87
CA ARG A 65 -13.33 -0.60 -0.44
C ARG A 65 -13.68 0.71 -1.14
N LEU A 66 -12.71 1.61 -1.32
CA LEU A 66 -12.91 2.85 -2.06
C LEU A 66 -13.32 2.55 -3.50
N HIS A 67 -12.60 1.67 -4.19
CA HIS A 67 -12.93 1.28 -5.56
C HIS A 67 -14.26 0.55 -5.67
N GLU A 68 -14.60 -0.29 -4.69
CA GLU A 68 -15.88 -1.01 -4.65
C GLU A 68 -17.06 -0.06 -4.55
N GLU A 69 -17.05 0.87 -3.59
CA GLU A 69 -18.14 1.86 -3.43
C GLU A 69 -18.23 2.79 -4.64
N PHE A 70 -17.09 3.21 -5.20
CA PHE A 70 -17.08 4.01 -6.42
C PHE A 70 -17.70 3.26 -7.60
N ARG A 71 -17.28 2.01 -7.85
CA ARG A 71 -17.85 1.17 -8.93
C ARG A 71 -19.33 0.89 -8.72
N ARG A 72 -19.77 0.69 -7.46
CA ARG A 72 -21.18 0.48 -7.13
C ARG A 72 -22.04 1.66 -7.57
N ARG A 73 -21.55 2.89 -7.37
CA ARG A 73 -22.25 4.11 -7.76
C ARG A 73 -22.23 4.34 -9.27
N VAL A 74 -21.06 4.15 -9.89
CA VAL A 74 -20.91 4.29 -11.35
C VAL A 74 -21.76 3.28 -12.11
N LYS A 75 -21.82 2.02 -11.65
CA LYS A 75 -22.62 0.96 -12.28
C LYS A 75 -24.09 1.36 -12.47
N THR A 76 -24.66 2.13 -11.54
CA THR A 76 -26.06 2.58 -11.60
C THR A 76 -26.26 3.86 -12.42
N GLN A 77 -25.22 4.66 -12.63
CA GLN A 77 -25.30 5.95 -13.33
C GLN A 77 -25.10 5.82 -14.85
N GLY A 78 -24.64 4.66 -15.34
CA GLY A 78 -24.36 4.44 -16.75
C GLY A 78 -23.03 5.07 -17.15
N SER A 79 -23.05 6.26 -17.75
CA SER A 79 -21.86 7.00 -18.17
C SER A 79 -21.73 8.34 -17.45
N LEU A 80 -20.49 8.72 -17.15
CA LEU A 80 -20.18 10.03 -16.60
C LEU A 80 -19.85 10.98 -17.77
N PRO A 81 -20.41 12.21 -17.79
CA PRO A 81 -20.26 13.11 -18.93
C PRO A 81 -18.85 13.70 -19.07
N THR A 82 -18.12 13.85 -17.96
CA THR A 82 -16.77 14.42 -17.93
C THR A 82 -15.89 13.75 -16.86
N LYS A 83 -14.58 13.97 -16.93
CA LYS A 83 -13.63 13.57 -15.88
C LYS A 83 -13.93 14.27 -14.56
N ASP A 84 -14.32 15.54 -14.59
CA ASP A 84 -14.64 16.32 -13.39
C ASP A 84 -15.88 15.76 -12.69
N ALA A 85 -16.89 15.32 -13.43
CA ALA A 85 -18.05 14.64 -12.85
C ALA A 85 -17.65 13.36 -12.09
N ALA A 86 -16.65 12.62 -12.60
CA ALA A 86 -16.10 11.44 -11.91
C ALA A 86 -15.39 11.81 -10.60
N LEU A 87 -14.61 12.90 -10.61
CA LEU A 87 -13.93 13.39 -9.41
C LEU A 87 -14.94 13.88 -8.37
N VAL A 88 -15.93 14.69 -8.78
CA VAL A 88 -17.00 15.15 -7.90
C VAL A 88 -17.74 13.97 -7.29
N LEU A 89 -18.07 12.94 -8.08
CA LEU A 89 -18.68 11.72 -7.57
C LEU A 89 -17.79 11.06 -6.52
N LEU A 90 -16.52 10.78 -6.83
CA LEU A 90 -15.60 10.12 -5.91
C LEU A 90 -15.43 10.91 -4.60
N PHE A 91 -15.18 12.21 -4.67
CA PHE A 91 -15.00 13.04 -3.47
C PHE A 91 -16.30 13.24 -2.71
N SER A 92 -17.46 13.28 -3.37
CA SER A 92 -18.75 13.34 -2.68
C SER A 92 -19.04 12.08 -1.86
N LEU A 93 -18.63 10.88 -2.33
CA LEU A 93 -18.73 9.63 -1.55
C LEU A 93 -17.85 9.66 -0.29
N VAL A 94 -16.69 10.34 -0.36
CA VAL A 94 -15.81 10.52 0.79
C VAL A 94 -16.39 11.56 1.76
N ALA A 95 -16.83 12.70 1.24
CA ALA A 95 -17.40 13.79 2.04
C ALA A 95 -18.72 13.39 2.72
N SER A 96 -19.56 12.58 2.04
CA SER A 96 -20.81 12.05 2.60
C SER A 96 -20.60 10.95 3.65
N GLY A 97 -19.36 10.47 3.82
CA GLY A 97 -19.02 9.40 4.76
C GLY A 97 -19.42 8.00 4.31
N GLN A 98 -19.85 7.83 3.05
CA GLN A 98 -20.06 6.49 2.44
C GLN A 98 -18.73 5.75 2.32
N ILE A 99 -17.65 6.46 2.01
CA ILE A 99 -16.27 5.95 2.07
C ILE A 99 -15.59 6.52 3.32
N LYS A 100 -15.35 5.65 4.31
CA LYS A 100 -14.65 6.03 5.55
C LYS A 100 -13.17 5.70 5.46
N LEU A 101 -12.33 6.72 5.46
CA LEU A 101 -10.88 6.58 5.52
C LEU A 101 -10.40 6.56 6.98
N ARG A 102 -9.58 5.57 7.32
CA ARG A 102 -8.98 5.39 8.64
C ARG A 102 -7.60 6.06 8.68
N ARG A 103 -7.23 6.64 9.83
CA ARG A 103 -5.85 7.10 10.08
C ARG A 103 -4.86 5.93 10.09
N ILE A 104 -3.68 6.13 9.51
CA ILE A 104 -2.62 5.13 9.52
C ILE A 104 -2.25 4.77 10.96
N ASP A 105 -2.07 3.47 11.23
CA ASP A 105 -1.65 2.99 12.54
C ASP A 105 -0.30 3.61 12.92
N GLY A 106 -0.21 4.26 14.09
CA GLY A 106 1.02 4.93 14.50
C GLY A 106 1.36 6.19 13.69
N TRP A 107 0.37 6.86 13.08
CA TRP A 107 0.55 8.09 12.29
C TRP A 107 1.33 9.20 13.01
N ARG A 108 1.23 9.29 14.33
CA ARG A 108 1.97 10.28 15.15
C ARG A 108 3.50 10.19 14.97
N LYS A 109 4.01 9.01 14.58
CA LYS A 109 5.44 8.78 14.33
C LYS A 109 5.87 9.17 12.91
N ILE A 110 4.94 9.46 12.00
CA ILE A 110 5.26 9.77 10.60
C ILE A 110 6.03 11.10 10.49
N ALA A 111 5.52 12.19 11.08
CA ALA A 111 6.16 13.50 11.00
C ALA A 111 7.61 13.52 11.56
N PRO A 112 7.89 12.92 12.74
CA PRO A 112 9.26 12.77 13.22
C PRO A 112 10.17 11.98 12.27
N MET A 113 9.65 10.92 11.63
CA MET A 113 10.44 10.09 10.70
C MET A 113 10.77 10.81 9.38
N LEU A 114 9.83 11.58 8.85
CA LEU A 114 10.07 12.37 7.63
C LEU A 114 11.13 13.45 7.90
N SER A 115 11.07 14.09 9.06
CA SER A 115 12.06 15.09 9.48
C SER A 115 13.46 14.48 9.59
N GLN A 116 13.59 13.29 10.19
CA GLN A 116 14.86 12.57 10.29
C GLN A 116 15.44 12.14 8.94
N ARG A 117 14.60 11.79 7.96
CA ARG A 117 15.10 11.41 6.63
C ARG A 117 15.64 12.62 5.86
N ASN A 118 14.99 13.77 5.97
CA ASN A 118 15.42 14.98 5.28
C ASN A 118 16.74 15.52 5.82
N THR A 119 17.02 15.36 7.13
CA THR A 119 18.29 15.78 7.74
C THR A 119 19.47 14.87 7.42
N VAL A 120 19.24 13.65 6.90
CA VAL A 120 20.32 12.70 6.52
C VAL A 120 20.61 12.79 5.01
N ALA A 121 19.74 13.44 4.25
CA ALA A 121 19.89 13.67 2.81
C ALA A 121 20.44 15.07 2.47
N ALA A 122 20.66 15.93 3.48
CA ALA A 122 21.30 17.24 3.39
C ALA A 122 22.70 17.15 4.02
#